data_AF-A0A293LBF1-F1
#
_entry.id   AF-A0A293LBF1-F1
#
_cell.length_a   1.000
_cell.length_b   1.000
_cell.length_c   1.000
_cell.angle_alpha   90.00
_cell.angle_beta   90.00
_cell.angle_gamma   90.00
#
_symmetry.space_group_name_H-M   'P 1'
#
loop_
_entity.id
_entity.type
_entity.pdbx_description
1 polymer ?
#
loop_
_entity_poly.entity_id
_entity_poly.type
_entity_poly.pdbx_seq_one_letter_code
_entity_poly.pdbx_strand_id
1 'polypeptide(L)'
;MVQSNYLSGISDALDWRPVEFVDLRFVRPCSLCAVVTVETFTLECSHVLCNWCYDDFLQASGRCPLDGEITQESEVQAHTCQPSHRQKWKMRCCNSIHGCDFVGNAEEVKVHFLNVCRFHVVSCKRCNVAVLRSDIVHHYTQQRCETESSLPDGNQLSIGENVLSIGQKIDASLEAVTERMCVIETQLNTHAIGVNEAKALTSVNQQLLNRVLEHLDTLPVEVRSVIENVTSTENVAVVRPFNSVRIEEGARSAHESGMGADSRSASEEVVEKLVAIEHRLRTLEQTGMPGICEATWHVEDFVEFFRERASLLKRYSDVFSVCGYSARMCLSRYHDGPLKLSLKICPSARDSLLKWPFVTSGTFIVFHSLDRNKNIELAPNSRKSIVTRGPLTTPGPIYRTRGPSRIPGCMDWLAERPRNEPVDVSGAHCLFVVEAIEHSGFIYNNSICLGVKLVQQT
;
A
#
# COMPACT_ATOMS: atom_id res chain seq x y z
N MET A 1 -16.66 -3.78 38.22
CA MET A 1 -16.23 -2.49 37.65
C MET A 1 -17.06 -2.25 36.41
N VAL A 2 -17.66 -1.05 36.25
CA VAL A 2 -18.34 -0.70 34.99
C VAL A 2 -17.25 -0.44 33.97
N GLN A 3 -17.12 -1.31 32.97
CA GLN A 3 -16.10 -1.17 31.95
C GLN A 3 -16.55 -0.11 30.94
N SER A 4 -15.87 1.04 30.94
CA SER A 4 -16.10 2.07 29.93
C SER A 4 -15.63 1.57 28.57
N ASN A 5 -16.48 1.73 27.55
CA ASN A 5 -16.13 1.43 26.18
C ASN A 5 -15.89 2.74 25.42
N TYR A 6 -15.18 2.66 24.31
CA TYR A 6 -14.97 3.78 23.40
C TYR A 6 -15.60 3.47 22.05
N LEU A 7 -16.09 4.49 21.36
CA LEU A 7 -16.57 4.36 19.98
C LEU A 7 -15.50 4.83 19.01
N SER A 8 -15.45 4.24 17.82
CA SER A 8 -14.66 4.75 16.70
C SER A 8 -15.36 4.48 15.36
N GLY A 9 -15.59 5.54 14.58
CA GLY A 9 -16.27 5.48 13.30
C GLY A 9 -17.79 5.34 13.40
N ILE A 10 -18.38 5.62 14.57
CA ILE A 10 -19.82 5.47 14.82
C ILE A 10 -20.49 6.85 14.87
N SER A 11 -19.90 7.79 15.62
CA SER A 11 -20.40 9.15 15.73
C SER A 11 -19.25 10.09 16.05
N ASP A 12 -18.99 11.03 15.13
CA ASP A 12 -18.08 12.16 15.30
C ASP A 12 -18.09 12.83 16.70
N ALA A 13 -19.27 13.00 17.30
CA ALA A 13 -19.42 13.65 18.60
C ALA A 13 -19.10 12.74 19.80
N LEU A 14 -19.28 11.42 19.64
CA LEU A 14 -19.16 10.43 20.70
C LEU A 14 -17.90 9.57 20.60
N ASP A 15 -17.28 9.50 19.42
CA ASP A 15 -16.05 8.76 19.18
C ASP A 15 -14.95 9.24 20.14
N TRP A 16 -14.21 8.28 20.70
CA TRP A 16 -13.16 8.49 21.71
C TRP A 16 -13.62 9.11 23.04
N ARG A 17 -14.93 9.27 23.26
CA ARG A 17 -15.48 9.57 24.58
C ARG A 17 -15.84 8.26 25.30
N PRO A 18 -15.66 8.20 26.62
CA PRO A 18 -16.12 7.05 27.38
C PRO A 18 -17.65 6.98 27.28
N VAL A 19 -18.15 5.82 26.88
CA VAL A 19 -19.58 5.50 26.82
C VAL A 19 -19.88 4.23 27.63
N GLU A 20 -21.07 4.21 28.21
CA GLU A 20 -21.59 3.05 28.93
C GLU A 20 -22.78 2.49 28.14
N PHE A 21 -22.67 1.26 27.66
CA PHE A 21 -23.78 0.56 27.04
C PHE A 21 -24.68 -0.05 28.11
N VAL A 22 -25.99 0.12 27.94
CA VAL A 22 -27.00 -0.46 28.83
C VAL A 22 -27.12 -1.96 28.60
N ASP A 23 -26.91 -2.42 27.36
CA ASP A 23 -26.90 -3.84 27.01
C ASP A 23 -25.71 -4.18 26.11
N LEU A 24 -24.74 -4.87 26.69
CA LEU A 24 -23.52 -5.29 26.00
C LEU A 24 -23.75 -6.48 25.05
N ARG A 25 -24.88 -7.20 25.14
CA ARG A 25 -25.13 -8.40 24.31
C ARG A 25 -25.15 -8.11 22.81
N PHE A 26 -25.46 -6.87 22.44
CA PHE A 26 -25.54 -6.43 21.05
C PHE A 26 -24.25 -5.78 20.56
N VAL A 27 -23.24 -5.66 21.43
CA VAL A 27 -22.01 -4.92 21.19
C VAL A 27 -20.85 -5.90 21.21
N ARG A 28 -19.93 -5.74 20.26
CA ARG A 28 -18.70 -6.56 20.17
C ARG A 28 -17.50 -5.62 20.31
N PRO A 29 -17.13 -5.22 21.53
CA PRO A 29 -15.93 -4.42 21.73
C PRO A 29 -14.69 -5.25 21.41
N CYS A 30 -13.61 -4.60 20.99
CA CYS A 30 -12.31 -5.22 20.88
C CYS A 30 -11.88 -5.78 22.25
N SER A 31 -11.48 -7.04 22.29
CA SER A 31 -11.02 -7.74 23.49
C SER A 31 -9.70 -7.18 24.05
N LEU A 32 -8.93 -6.43 23.26
CA LEU A 32 -7.66 -5.81 23.71
C LEU A 32 -7.84 -4.38 24.21
N CYS A 33 -8.52 -3.54 23.44
CA CYS A 33 -8.61 -2.10 23.71
C CYS A 33 -10.00 -1.62 24.13
N ALA A 34 -11.00 -2.51 24.20
CA ALA A 34 -12.39 -2.21 24.54
C ALA A 34 -13.07 -1.16 23.62
N VAL A 35 -12.49 -0.89 22.44
CA VAL A 35 -13.08 0.00 21.43
C VAL A 35 -14.13 -0.75 20.63
N VAL A 36 -15.29 -0.12 20.44
CA VAL A 36 -16.40 -0.58 19.59
C VAL A 36 -16.31 0.15 18.25
N THR A 37 -16.03 -0.62 17.20
CA THR A 37 -15.83 -0.14 15.83
C THR A 37 -16.93 -0.64 14.90
N VAL A 38 -17.00 -0.05 13.70
CA VAL A 38 -17.89 -0.54 12.63
C VAL A 38 -17.47 -1.91 12.12
N GLU A 39 -16.16 -2.18 12.07
CA GLU A 39 -15.59 -3.43 11.59
C GLU A 39 -14.77 -4.11 12.68
N THR A 40 -14.98 -5.41 12.84
CA THR A 40 -14.33 -6.25 13.86
C THR A 40 -13.96 -7.61 13.29
N PHE A 41 -12.95 -8.25 13.86
CA PHE A 41 -12.40 -9.52 13.41
C PHE A 41 -12.47 -10.53 14.55
N THR A 42 -13.21 -11.63 14.37
CA THR A 42 -13.32 -12.70 15.37
C THR A 42 -12.28 -13.77 15.06
N LEU A 43 -11.40 -14.05 16.02
CA LEU A 43 -10.42 -15.14 15.97
C LEU A 43 -11.08 -16.49 16.29
N GLU A 44 -10.40 -17.62 16.03
CA GLU A 44 -10.90 -18.95 16.37
C GLU A 44 -11.16 -19.14 17.87
N CYS A 45 -10.30 -18.54 18.70
CA CYS A 45 -10.47 -18.50 20.14
C CYS A 45 -11.63 -17.60 20.61
N SER A 46 -12.47 -17.11 19.68
CA SER A 46 -13.64 -16.26 19.90
C SER A 46 -13.35 -14.85 20.43
N HIS A 47 -12.07 -14.48 20.57
CA HIS A 47 -11.67 -13.11 20.86
C HIS A 47 -11.92 -12.21 19.64
N VAL A 48 -12.38 -10.99 19.90
CA VAL A 48 -12.77 -10.02 18.87
C VAL A 48 -11.75 -8.89 18.84
N LEU A 49 -11.22 -8.55 17.67
CA LEU A 49 -10.27 -7.44 17.48
C LEU A 49 -10.89 -6.33 16.65
N CYS A 50 -10.56 -5.06 16.95
CA CYS A 50 -10.81 -3.95 16.01
C CYS A 50 -9.79 -3.98 14.87
N ASN A 51 -10.01 -3.21 13.81
CA ASN A 51 -9.12 -3.16 12.65
C ASN A 51 -7.66 -2.89 13.02
N TRP A 52 -7.39 -1.89 13.87
CA TRP A 52 -6.03 -1.54 14.28
C TRP A 52 -5.35 -2.67 15.07
N CYS A 53 -6.06 -3.24 16.05
CA CYS A 53 -5.53 -4.37 16.83
C CYS A 53 -5.35 -5.63 15.99
N TYR A 54 -6.16 -5.82 14.95
CA TYR A 54 -6.04 -6.93 14.02
C TYR A 54 -4.83 -6.77 13.09
N ASP A 55 -4.60 -5.57 12.56
CA ASP A 55 -3.43 -5.26 11.72
C ASP A 55 -2.11 -5.49 12.50
N ASP A 56 -2.06 -5.06 13.76
CA ASP A 56 -0.91 -5.32 14.64
C ASP A 56 -0.74 -6.81 14.96
N PHE A 57 -1.85 -7.53 15.18
CA PHE A 57 -1.85 -8.98 15.37
C PHE A 57 -1.26 -9.73 14.17
N LEU A 58 -1.59 -9.30 12.94
CA LEU A 58 -1.05 -9.87 11.69
C LEU A 58 0.45 -9.62 11.55
N GLN A 59 0.95 -8.46 11.98
CA GLN A 59 2.37 -8.12 11.90
C GLN A 59 3.23 -8.87 12.93
N ALA A 60 2.68 -9.22 14.09
CA ALA A 60 3.45 -9.78 15.19
C ALA A 60 3.77 -11.28 15.04
N SER A 61 2.75 -12.14 14.96
CA SER A 61 2.96 -13.60 14.92
C SER A 61 1.73 -14.45 14.57
N GLY A 62 0.56 -13.85 14.37
CA GLY A 62 -0.69 -14.61 14.19
C GLY A 62 -1.14 -15.38 15.45
N ARG A 63 -0.56 -15.06 16.62
CA ARG A 63 -0.94 -15.64 17.92
C ARG A 63 -1.81 -14.66 18.70
N CYS A 64 -2.94 -15.14 19.19
CA CYS A 64 -3.82 -14.33 20.02
C CYS A 64 -3.07 -13.92 21.29
N PRO A 65 -2.98 -12.61 21.62
CA PRO A 65 -2.22 -12.15 22.78
C PRO A 65 -2.92 -12.42 24.12
N LEU A 66 -4.17 -12.89 24.11
CA LEU A 66 -4.95 -13.17 25.32
C LEU A 66 -4.80 -14.61 25.82
N ASP A 67 -4.64 -15.58 24.91
CA ASP A 67 -4.57 -17.02 25.22
C ASP A 67 -3.42 -17.74 24.53
N GLY A 68 -2.71 -17.10 23.60
CA GLY A 68 -1.56 -17.67 22.89
C GLY A 68 -1.92 -18.61 21.72
N GLU A 69 -3.21 -18.80 21.44
CA GLU A 69 -3.69 -19.68 20.37
C GLU A 69 -3.26 -19.15 19.00
N ILE A 70 -2.78 -20.06 18.15
CA ILE A 70 -2.41 -19.72 16.77
C ILE A 70 -3.69 -19.63 15.97
N THR A 71 -3.93 -18.50 15.33
CA THR A 71 -5.09 -18.33 14.44
C THR A 71 -4.59 -18.20 13.00
N GLN A 72 -5.09 -19.03 12.08
CA GLN A 72 -4.81 -18.84 10.67
C GLN A 72 -5.71 -17.73 10.13
N GLU A 73 -5.17 -16.90 9.23
CA GLU A 73 -5.92 -15.77 8.65
C GLU A 73 -7.21 -16.22 7.93
N SER A 74 -7.22 -17.43 7.36
CA SER A 74 -8.40 -18.03 6.72
C SER A 74 -9.55 -18.35 7.68
N GLU A 75 -9.27 -18.43 8.97
CA GLU A 75 -10.23 -18.80 10.02
C GLU A 75 -10.79 -17.57 10.75
N VAL A 76 -10.24 -16.38 10.45
CA VAL A 76 -10.71 -15.11 11.00
C VAL A 76 -11.99 -14.67 10.31
N GLN A 77 -13.02 -14.36 11.09
CA GLN A 77 -14.29 -13.86 10.58
C GLN A 77 -14.38 -12.35 10.72
N ALA A 78 -14.36 -11.64 9.59
CA ALA A 78 -14.67 -10.23 9.55
C ALA A 78 -16.19 -9.99 9.73
N HIS A 79 -16.54 -9.10 10.65
CA HIS A 79 -17.91 -8.69 10.90
C HIS A 79 -18.05 -7.18 10.82
N THR A 80 -18.88 -6.74 9.88
CA THR A 80 -19.32 -5.35 9.78
C THR A 80 -20.63 -5.15 10.54
N CYS A 81 -20.65 -4.20 11.47
CA CYS A 81 -21.84 -3.82 12.20
C CYS A 81 -22.81 -3.03 11.30
N GLN A 82 -23.92 -3.67 10.94
CA GLN A 82 -24.95 -3.07 10.09
C GLN A 82 -25.61 -1.86 10.77
N PRO A 83 -26.02 -0.82 10.01
CA PRO A 83 -26.70 0.35 10.57
C PRO A 83 -27.95 0.01 11.40
N SER A 84 -28.71 -1.01 10.98
CA SER A 84 -29.90 -1.50 11.69
C SER A 84 -29.58 -2.14 13.04
N HIS A 85 -28.37 -2.68 13.24
CA HIS A 85 -27.92 -3.20 14.53
C HIS A 85 -27.50 -2.07 15.47
N ARG A 86 -26.87 -1.01 14.93
CA ARG A 86 -26.46 0.16 15.72
C ARG A 86 -27.62 0.91 16.35
N GLN A 87 -28.77 0.93 15.69
CA GLN A 87 -30.00 1.54 16.24
C GLN A 87 -30.52 0.83 17.50
N LYS A 88 -30.16 -0.45 17.68
CA LYS A 88 -30.56 -1.24 18.86
C LYS A 88 -29.65 -0.99 20.07
N TRP A 89 -28.45 -0.46 19.83
CA TRP A 89 -27.54 -0.12 20.91
C TRP A 89 -28.16 0.99 21.76
N LYS A 90 -28.26 0.75 23.06
CA LYS A 90 -28.64 1.78 24.02
C LYS A 90 -27.44 2.07 24.89
N MET A 91 -27.08 3.34 24.96
CA MET A 91 -25.96 3.86 25.74
C MET A 91 -26.40 5.04 26.59
N ARG A 92 -25.74 5.21 27.73
CA ARG A 92 -25.93 6.38 28.58
C ARG A 92 -25.22 7.58 27.95
N CYS A 93 -25.71 8.77 28.27
CA CYS A 93 -25.00 10.02 27.99
C CYS A 93 -23.58 9.98 28.54
N CYS A 94 -22.61 10.55 27.83
CA CYS A 94 -21.21 10.64 28.28
C CYS A 94 -21.04 11.35 29.63
N ASN A 95 -22.00 12.19 30.02
CA ASN A 95 -22.03 12.87 31.30
C ASN A 95 -22.80 12.09 32.38
N SER A 96 -23.00 10.77 32.23
CA SER A 96 -23.67 9.93 33.23
C SER A 96 -22.93 9.93 34.57
N ILE A 97 -21.60 9.96 34.53
CA ILE A 97 -20.72 10.11 35.69
C ILE A 97 -20.98 11.43 36.46
N HIS A 98 -21.57 12.42 35.80
CA HIS A 98 -21.94 13.71 36.37
C HIS A 98 -23.42 13.80 36.76
N GLY A 99 -24.16 12.68 36.68
CA GLY A 99 -25.56 12.60 37.08
C GLY A 99 -26.57 12.69 35.93
N CYS A 100 -26.12 12.68 34.67
CA CYS A 100 -27.05 12.60 33.55
C CYS A 100 -27.64 11.19 33.41
N ASP A 101 -28.96 11.07 33.46
CA ASP A 101 -29.69 9.80 33.38
C ASP A 101 -30.17 9.43 31.97
N PHE A 102 -29.89 10.27 30.97
CA PHE A 102 -30.33 10.05 29.60
C PHE A 102 -29.75 8.78 28.98
N VAL A 103 -30.63 7.98 28.34
CA VAL A 103 -30.29 6.76 27.62
C VAL A 103 -30.91 6.81 26.22
N GLY A 104 -30.11 6.51 25.20
CA GLY A 104 -30.57 6.49 23.81
C GLY A 104 -29.64 5.67 22.91
N ASN A 105 -29.96 5.60 21.62
CA ASN A 105 -29.01 5.15 20.61
C ASN A 105 -27.94 6.21 20.35
N ALA A 106 -26.92 5.89 19.55
CA ALA A 106 -25.81 6.80 19.30
C ALA A 106 -26.25 8.18 18.77
N GLU A 107 -27.24 8.24 17.88
CA GLU A 107 -27.74 9.50 17.32
C GLU A 107 -28.55 10.29 18.36
N GLU A 108 -29.43 9.62 19.10
CA GLU A 108 -30.21 10.22 20.19
C GLU A 108 -29.28 10.79 21.28
N VAL A 109 -28.24 10.05 21.66
CA VAL A 109 -27.24 10.47 22.64
C VAL A 109 -26.38 11.61 22.12
N LYS A 110 -25.99 11.60 20.83
CA LYS A 110 -25.31 12.73 20.18
C LYS A 110 -26.15 14.01 20.28
N VAL A 111 -27.41 13.94 19.86
CA VAL A 111 -28.32 15.10 19.87
C VAL A 111 -28.51 15.61 21.30
N HIS A 112 -28.74 14.71 22.26
CA HIS A 112 -28.85 15.07 23.66
C HIS A 112 -27.56 15.72 24.18
N PHE A 113 -26.42 15.06 23.98
CA PHE A 113 -25.13 15.50 24.50
C PHE A 113 -24.79 16.91 23.97
N LEU A 114 -24.91 17.16 22.68
CA LEU A 114 -24.55 18.45 22.09
C LEU A 114 -25.54 19.57 22.45
N ASN A 115 -26.85 19.29 22.40
CA ASN A 115 -27.85 20.35 22.36
C ASN A 115 -28.66 20.50 23.66
N VAL A 116 -28.73 19.47 24.49
CA VAL A 116 -29.69 19.40 25.60
C VAL A 116 -29.01 19.21 26.96
N CYS A 117 -27.90 18.47 27.01
CA CYS A 117 -27.30 18.03 28.27
C CYS A 117 -26.89 19.21 29.17
N ARG A 118 -27.41 19.22 30.40
CA ARG A 118 -27.11 20.25 31.41
C ARG A 118 -25.94 19.88 32.33
N PHE A 119 -25.47 18.64 32.24
CA PHE A 119 -24.41 18.08 33.08
C PHE A 119 -23.01 18.21 32.47
N HIS A 120 -22.85 19.05 31.45
CA HIS A 120 -21.51 19.40 30.95
C HIS A 120 -20.71 20.10 32.03
N VAL A 121 -19.47 19.68 32.20
CA VAL A 121 -18.51 20.40 33.04
C VAL A 121 -17.98 21.60 32.27
N VAL A 122 -18.04 22.79 32.87
CA VAL A 122 -17.52 24.04 32.32
C VAL A 122 -16.59 24.69 33.34
N SER A 123 -15.62 25.47 32.87
CA SER A 123 -14.77 26.27 33.74
C SER A 123 -15.45 27.58 34.10
N CYS A 124 -15.57 27.87 35.40
CA CYS A 124 -16.02 29.16 35.88
C CYS A 124 -15.06 30.27 35.41
N LYS A 125 -15.56 31.33 34.78
CA LYS A 125 -14.70 32.41 34.26
C LYS A 125 -14.10 33.29 35.35
N ARG A 126 -14.58 33.22 36.59
CA ARG A 126 -14.10 34.03 37.72
C ARG A 126 -13.03 33.33 38.56
N CYS A 127 -13.19 32.04 38.84
CA CYS A 127 -12.25 31.29 39.70
C CYS A 127 -11.62 30.07 39.01
N ASN A 128 -11.94 29.82 37.73
CA ASN A 128 -11.44 28.71 36.92
C ASN A 128 -11.77 27.29 37.43
N VAL A 129 -12.56 27.16 38.49
CA VAL A 129 -13.03 25.88 39.02
C VAL A 129 -13.98 25.21 38.01
N ALA A 130 -13.84 23.89 37.87
CA ALA A 130 -14.75 23.05 37.08
C ALA A 130 -16.10 22.91 37.79
N VAL A 131 -17.18 23.30 37.12
CA VAL A 131 -18.56 23.30 37.66
C VAL A 131 -19.50 22.74 36.60
N LEU A 132 -20.58 22.06 37.01
CA LEU A 132 -21.63 21.66 36.07
C LEU A 132 -22.32 22.88 35.48
N ARG A 133 -22.64 22.83 34.18
CA ARG A 133 -23.36 23.90 33.48
C ARG A 133 -24.71 24.19 34.14
N SER A 134 -25.39 23.19 34.69
CA SER A 134 -26.61 23.36 35.47
C SER A 134 -26.42 24.20 36.73
N ASP A 135 -25.23 24.15 37.31
CA ASP A 135 -24.95 24.66 38.66
C ASP A 135 -24.13 25.94 38.63
N ILE A 136 -23.73 26.42 37.45
CA ILE A 136 -22.88 27.61 37.31
C ILE A 136 -23.50 28.84 37.99
N VAL A 137 -24.82 29.05 37.88
CA VAL A 137 -25.51 30.16 38.56
C VAL A 137 -25.50 29.97 40.08
N HIS A 138 -25.70 28.75 40.56
CA HIS A 138 -25.65 28.43 41.98
C HIS A 138 -24.25 28.65 42.56
N HIS A 139 -23.20 28.30 41.79
CA HIS A 139 -21.82 28.56 42.14
C HIS A 139 -21.52 30.05 42.35
N TYR A 140 -22.07 30.94 41.50
CA TYR A 140 -21.92 32.39 41.67
C TYR A 140 -22.75 32.97 42.83
N THR A 141 -23.94 32.43 43.08
CA THR A 141 -24.89 33.01 44.06
C THR A 141 -24.63 32.58 45.50
N GLN A 142 -24.01 31.42 45.73
CA GLN A 142 -23.77 30.85 47.07
C GLN A 142 -22.35 31.09 47.61
N GLN A 143 -21.66 32.14 47.14
CA GLN A 143 -20.26 32.46 47.51
C GLN A 143 -19.24 31.31 47.29
N ARG A 144 -19.60 30.23 46.58
CA ARG A 144 -18.65 29.16 46.19
C ARG A 144 -17.68 29.60 45.09
N CYS A 145 -17.91 30.79 44.53
CA CYS A 145 -17.09 31.44 43.53
C CYS A 145 -16.19 32.48 44.19
N GLU A 146 -15.25 32.01 45.01
CA GLU A 146 -14.26 32.89 45.63
C GLU A 146 -13.12 33.13 44.63
N THR A 147 -12.85 34.41 44.37
CA THR A 147 -11.63 34.86 43.72
C THR A 147 -10.48 34.65 44.70
N GLU A 148 -9.31 34.22 44.25
CA GLU A 148 -8.07 34.21 45.04
C GLU A 148 -7.68 35.63 45.50
N SER A 149 -8.42 36.14 46.48
CA SER A 149 -8.22 37.45 47.08
C SER A 149 -8.92 37.49 48.44
N SER A 150 -8.45 36.68 49.38
CA SER A 150 -8.63 36.88 50.82
C SER A 150 -7.58 36.04 51.54
N LEU A 151 -6.50 36.67 51.98
CA LEU A 151 -5.65 36.10 53.02
C LEU A 151 -6.50 36.01 54.31
N PRO A 152 -6.51 34.88 55.02
CA PRO A 152 -7.24 34.75 56.28
C PRO A 152 -6.39 35.30 57.43
N ASP A 153 -6.96 36.22 58.20
CA ASP A 153 -6.48 36.48 59.55
C ASP A 153 -7.17 35.50 60.52
N GLY A 154 -6.36 34.78 61.30
CA GLY A 154 -6.80 34.13 62.53
C GLY A 154 -7.55 32.79 62.42
N ASN A 155 -6.90 31.74 61.89
CA ASN A 155 -6.90 30.44 62.58
C ASN A 155 -5.66 29.63 62.19
N GLN A 156 -4.65 29.70 63.05
CA GLN A 156 -3.49 28.82 63.05
C GLN A 156 -4.00 27.39 63.24
N LEU A 157 -3.96 26.57 62.17
CA LEU A 157 -3.63 25.13 62.20
C LEU A 157 -3.70 24.39 60.83
N SER A 158 -3.98 25.03 59.68
CA SER A 158 -4.08 24.30 58.38
C SER A 158 -3.36 24.92 57.16
N ILE A 159 -2.73 26.09 57.28
CA ILE A 159 -2.07 26.77 56.15
C ILE A 159 -0.78 26.04 55.75
N GLY A 160 -0.04 25.49 56.72
CA GLY A 160 1.20 24.75 56.45
C GLY A 160 0.98 23.53 55.58
N GLU A 161 -0.07 22.74 55.83
CA GLU A 161 -0.40 21.55 55.04
C GLU A 161 -0.88 21.89 53.62
N ASN A 162 -1.63 22.98 53.45
CA ASN A 162 -2.09 23.42 52.14
C ASN A 162 -0.96 24.00 51.28
N VAL A 163 -0.05 24.78 51.87
CA VAL A 163 1.15 25.27 51.17
C VAL A 163 2.10 24.11 50.84
N LEU A 164 2.26 23.13 51.74
CA LEU A 164 3.03 21.92 51.46
C LEU A 164 2.36 21.08 50.36
N SER A 165 1.04 20.96 50.36
CA SER A 165 0.27 20.23 49.34
C SER A 165 0.32 20.91 47.97
N ILE A 166 0.26 22.25 47.94
CA ILE A 166 0.46 23.04 46.72
C ILE A 166 1.90 22.90 46.23
N GLY A 167 2.89 22.98 47.12
CA GLY A 167 4.30 22.71 46.81
C GLY A 167 4.49 21.31 46.21
N GLN A 168 3.94 20.28 46.84
CA GLN A 168 3.99 18.89 46.35
C GLN A 168 3.29 18.72 44.99
N LYS A 169 2.18 19.41 44.73
CA LYS A 169 1.50 19.37 43.42
C LYS A 169 2.28 20.11 42.34
N ILE A 170 2.92 21.23 42.69
CA ILE A 170 3.81 21.97 41.80
C ILE A 170 5.03 21.10 41.48
N ASP A 171 5.64 20.48 42.49
CA ASP A 171 6.79 19.60 42.33
C ASP A 171 6.42 18.38 41.48
N ALA A 172 5.29 17.72 41.74
CA ALA A 172 4.82 16.60 40.91
C ALA A 172 4.48 17.03 39.47
N SER A 173 3.94 18.25 39.29
CA SER A 173 3.67 18.78 37.94
C SER A 173 4.96 19.16 37.23
N LEU A 174 5.94 19.72 37.93
CA LEU A 174 7.24 20.09 37.41
C LEU A 174 8.06 18.86 37.06
N GLU A 175 8.00 17.82 37.89
CA GLU A 175 8.60 16.51 37.63
C GLU A 175 7.98 15.87 36.39
N ALA A 176 6.64 15.84 36.28
CA ALA A 176 5.95 15.35 35.08
C ALA A 176 6.26 16.17 33.82
N VAL A 177 6.44 17.50 33.94
CA VAL A 177 6.87 18.35 32.82
C VAL A 177 8.33 18.07 32.45
N THR A 178 9.20 17.86 33.44
CA THR A 178 10.63 17.56 33.23
C THR A 178 10.81 16.18 32.60
N GLU A 179 10.04 15.19 33.02
CA GLU A 179 10.00 13.86 32.42
C GLU A 179 9.55 13.93 30.96
N ARG A 180 8.45 14.65 30.67
CA ARG A 180 8.01 14.88 29.29
C ARG A 180 9.06 15.64 28.47
N MET A 181 9.74 16.61 29.05
CA MET A 181 10.83 17.33 28.40
C MET A 181 11.98 16.37 28.04
N CYS A 182 12.34 15.45 28.94
CA CYS A 182 13.36 14.44 28.69
C CYS A 182 12.96 13.45 27.59
N VAL A 183 11.68 13.02 27.56
CA VAL A 183 11.14 12.19 26.47
C VAL A 183 11.19 12.93 25.14
N ILE A 184 10.77 14.20 25.09
CA ILE A 184 10.83 15.03 23.88
C ILE A 184 12.28 15.23 23.43
N GLU A 185 13.20 15.50 24.34
CA GLU A 185 14.63 15.66 24.02
C GLU A 185 15.21 14.36 23.43
N THR A 186 14.87 13.22 24.02
CA THR A 186 15.28 11.89 23.52
C THR A 186 14.71 11.61 22.14
N GLN A 187 13.42 11.95 21.92
CA GLN A 187 12.78 11.83 20.61
C GLN A 187 13.43 12.76 19.58
N LEU A 188 13.71 14.02 19.93
CA LEU A 188 14.38 14.98 19.06
C LEU A 188 15.79 14.51 18.69
N ASN A 189 16.54 13.98 19.65
CA ASN A 189 17.87 13.40 19.40
C ASN A 189 17.77 12.19 18.45
N THR A 190 16.77 11.32 18.65
CA THR A 190 16.50 10.17 17.77
C THR A 190 16.13 10.62 16.35
N HIS A 191 15.24 11.60 16.24
CA HIS A 191 14.87 12.20 14.96
C HIS A 191 16.05 12.89 14.29
N ALA A 192 16.92 13.58 15.03
CA ALA A 192 18.11 14.22 14.49
C ALA A 192 19.10 13.20 13.91
N ILE A 193 19.27 12.05 14.57
CA ILE A 193 20.05 10.92 14.02
C ILE A 193 19.38 10.40 12.74
N GLY A 194 18.08 10.12 12.76
CA GLY A 194 17.35 9.63 11.58
C GLY A 194 17.38 10.61 10.40
N VAL A 195 17.31 11.92 10.65
CA VAL A 195 17.45 12.96 9.61
C VAL A 195 18.87 12.99 9.04
N ASN A 196 19.90 12.81 9.87
CA ASN A 196 21.27 12.74 9.39
C ASN A 196 21.53 11.49 8.55
N GLU A 197 20.99 10.34 8.95
CA GLU A 197 21.05 9.09 8.19
C GLU A 197 20.30 9.21 6.85
N ALA A 198 19.09 9.75 6.88
CA ALA A 198 18.31 10.02 5.67
C ALA A 198 19.06 10.99 4.73
N LYS A 199 19.67 12.05 5.28
CA LYS A 199 20.49 13.00 4.52
C LYS A 199 21.71 12.34 3.90
N ALA A 200 22.38 11.43 4.62
CA ALA A 200 23.50 10.66 4.08
C ALA A 200 23.04 9.76 2.92
N LEU A 201 21.90 9.07 3.08
CA LEU A 201 21.32 8.24 2.03
C LEU A 201 20.88 9.06 0.80
N THR A 202 20.24 10.22 1.00
CA THR A 202 19.89 11.13 -0.09
C THR A 202 21.12 11.66 -0.81
N SER A 203 22.22 11.95 -0.10
CA SER A 203 23.48 12.37 -0.72
C SER A 203 24.08 11.25 -1.58
N VAL A 204 24.04 10.00 -1.10
CA VAL A 204 24.50 8.84 -1.89
C VAL A 204 23.62 8.65 -3.13
N ASN A 205 22.29 8.75 -2.99
CA ASN A 205 21.36 8.66 -4.11
C ASN A 205 21.57 9.79 -5.13
N GLN A 206 21.85 11.01 -4.68
CA GLN A 206 22.17 12.14 -5.56
C GLN A 206 23.47 11.89 -6.35
N GLN A 207 24.50 11.33 -5.71
CA GLN A 207 25.74 10.97 -6.39
C GLN A 207 25.53 9.85 -7.42
N LEU A 208 24.69 8.86 -7.10
CA LEU A 208 24.32 7.79 -8.03
C LEU A 208 23.56 8.36 -9.23
N LEU A 209 22.58 9.23 -9.00
CA LEU A 209 21.84 9.93 -10.06
C LEU A 209 22.76 10.73 -10.98
N ASN A 210 23.72 11.47 -10.42
CA ASN A 210 24.68 12.22 -11.23
C ASN A 210 25.55 11.31 -12.10
N ARG A 211 26.03 10.17 -11.57
CA ARG A 211 26.79 9.18 -12.35
C ARG A 211 25.95 8.56 -13.48
N VAL A 212 24.67 8.28 -13.21
CA VAL A 212 23.72 7.77 -14.22
C VAL A 212 23.51 8.80 -15.32
N LEU A 213 23.33 10.08 -14.97
CA LEU A 213 23.19 11.16 -15.94
C LEU A 213 24.44 11.30 -16.82
N GLU A 214 25.64 11.25 -16.24
CA GLU A 214 26.91 11.25 -16.99
C GLU A 214 27.01 10.06 -17.97
N HIS A 215 26.51 8.89 -17.58
CA HIS A 215 26.50 7.71 -18.44
C HIS A 215 25.47 7.83 -19.58
N LEU A 216 24.31 8.43 -19.30
CA LEU A 216 23.26 8.67 -20.30
C LEU A 216 23.64 9.77 -21.30
N ASP A 217 24.44 10.76 -20.90
CA ASP A 217 24.90 11.82 -21.81
C ASP A 217 25.98 11.33 -22.78
N THR A 218 26.77 10.33 -22.37
CA THR A 218 27.90 9.81 -23.15
C THR A 218 27.53 8.61 -24.04
N LEU A 219 26.54 7.81 -23.63
CA LEU A 219 26.05 6.65 -24.40
C LEU A 219 25.66 7.01 -25.86
N PRO A 220 24.90 8.09 -26.13
CA PRO A 220 24.47 8.44 -27.48
C PRO A 220 25.64 8.82 -28.40
N VAL A 221 26.72 9.38 -27.85
CA VAL A 221 27.92 9.76 -28.60
C VAL A 221 28.73 8.51 -28.96
N GLU A 222 28.89 7.58 -28.02
CA GLU A 222 29.58 6.31 -28.24
C GLU A 222 28.82 5.40 -29.22
N VAL A 223 27.50 5.28 -29.07
CA VAL A 223 26.65 4.52 -30.00
C VAL A 223 26.73 5.11 -31.41
N ARG A 224 26.71 6.45 -31.54
CA ARG A 224 26.87 7.12 -32.83
C ARG A 224 28.24 6.85 -33.44
N SER A 225 29.31 6.90 -32.66
CA SER A 225 30.67 6.58 -33.11
C SER A 225 30.78 5.11 -33.57
N VAL A 226 30.14 4.17 -32.88
CA VAL A 226 30.08 2.77 -33.32
C VAL A 226 29.30 2.63 -34.64
N ILE A 227 28.16 3.31 -34.78
CA ILE A 227 27.38 3.32 -36.03
C ILE A 227 28.21 3.89 -37.19
N GLU A 228 28.92 5.00 -36.98
CA GLU A 228 29.80 5.63 -37.97
C GLU A 228 30.98 4.72 -38.36
N ASN A 229 31.55 4.01 -37.39
CA ASN A 229 32.62 3.04 -37.66
C ASN A 229 32.11 1.80 -38.40
N VAL A 230 30.95 1.26 -38.02
CA VAL A 230 30.31 0.11 -38.68
C VAL A 230 29.91 0.44 -40.12
N THR A 231 29.30 1.60 -40.34
CA THR A 231 28.94 2.07 -41.70
C THR A 231 30.18 2.38 -42.56
N SER A 232 31.28 2.81 -41.94
CA SER A 232 32.57 2.96 -42.63
C SER A 232 33.19 1.61 -43.00
N THR A 233 32.98 0.56 -42.19
CA THR A 233 33.44 -0.81 -42.50
C THR A 233 32.52 -1.57 -43.47
N GLU A 234 31.21 -1.29 -43.51
CA GLU A 234 30.25 -1.91 -44.43
C GLU A 234 30.44 -1.53 -45.91
N ASN A 235 31.24 -0.49 -46.20
CA ASN A 235 31.67 -0.21 -47.57
C ASN A 235 32.68 -1.25 -48.12
N VAL A 236 33.02 -2.29 -47.35
CA VAL A 236 33.81 -3.43 -47.81
C VAL A 236 33.07 -4.76 -47.51
N ALA A 237 32.40 -5.26 -48.56
CA ALA A 237 31.97 -6.65 -48.78
C ALA A 237 30.75 -7.22 -48.01
N VAL A 238 29.67 -7.40 -48.80
CA VAL A 238 28.49 -8.24 -48.60
C VAL A 238 28.80 -9.64 -48.04
N VAL A 239 28.20 -10.05 -46.91
CA VAL A 239 27.99 -11.48 -46.57
C VAL A 239 26.66 -11.73 -45.83
N ARG A 240 26.04 -12.86 -46.21
CA ARG A 240 24.76 -13.45 -45.81
C ARG A 240 24.63 -13.85 -44.31
N PRO A 241 23.39 -14.12 -43.82
CA PRO A 241 23.12 -14.40 -42.41
C PRO A 241 23.67 -15.75 -41.93
N PHE A 242 24.16 -15.75 -40.70
CA PHE A 242 24.65 -16.89 -39.93
C PHE A 242 23.57 -17.96 -39.73
N ASN A 243 23.81 -19.17 -40.22
CA ASN A 243 23.17 -20.39 -39.70
C ASN A 243 24.26 -21.44 -39.40
N SER A 244 24.29 -21.83 -38.12
CA SER A 244 24.84 -23.05 -37.51
C SER A 244 25.91 -23.85 -38.27
N VAL A 245 27.14 -23.92 -37.74
CA VAL A 245 28.01 -25.08 -38.00
C VAL A 245 28.81 -25.47 -36.76
N ARG A 246 28.84 -26.79 -36.55
CA ARG A 246 29.57 -27.59 -35.56
C ARG A 246 31.09 -27.46 -35.71
N ILE A 247 31.78 -27.73 -34.61
CA ILE A 247 33.23 -27.93 -34.55
C ILE A 247 33.57 -29.24 -35.29
N GLU A 248 34.34 -29.16 -36.37
CA GLU A 248 35.28 -30.23 -36.76
C GLU A 248 36.59 -29.61 -37.27
N GLU A 249 37.68 -30.18 -36.78
CA GLU A 249 39.07 -29.86 -37.10
C GLU A 249 39.45 -30.35 -38.50
N GLY A 250 40.19 -29.52 -39.25
CA GLY A 250 40.79 -29.90 -40.52
C GLY A 250 41.79 -28.86 -41.01
N ALA A 251 43.06 -29.23 -41.08
CA ALA A 251 44.19 -28.34 -41.35
C ALA A 251 44.51 -28.16 -42.86
N ARG A 252 45.13 -27.01 -43.16
CA ARG A 252 45.93 -26.61 -44.36
C ARG A 252 45.10 -26.25 -45.62
N SER A 253 45.42 -25.25 -46.44
CA SER A 253 46.66 -24.51 -46.71
C SER A 253 46.40 -23.05 -47.13
N ALA A 254 47.47 -22.24 -47.07
CA ALA A 254 47.52 -20.82 -47.36
C ALA A 254 47.17 -20.40 -48.81
N HIS A 255 46.64 -19.18 -48.95
CA HIS A 255 47.09 -18.22 -49.95
C HIS A 255 46.89 -16.78 -49.42
N GLU A 256 47.95 -15.99 -49.51
CA GLU A 256 48.04 -14.60 -49.05
C GLU A 256 47.16 -13.65 -49.89
N SER A 257 46.44 -12.76 -49.20
CA SER A 257 46.12 -11.43 -49.73
C SER A 257 46.19 -10.41 -48.59
N GLY A 258 47.15 -9.49 -48.70
CA GLY A 258 47.52 -8.49 -47.71
C GLY A 258 46.52 -7.33 -47.58
N MET A 259 45.29 -7.61 -47.17
CA MET A 259 44.29 -6.61 -46.75
C MET A 259 43.70 -6.89 -45.35
N GLY A 260 44.22 -7.92 -44.66
CA GLY A 260 43.60 -8.44 -43.44
C GLY A 260 44.05 -7.82 -42.11
N ALA A 261 45.07 -6.95 -42.09
CA ALA A 261 45.59 -6.39 -40.84
C ALA A 261 44.76 -5.18 -40.35
N ASP A 262 44.49 -4.22 -41.23
CA ASP A 262 43.74 -3.01 -40.87
C ASP A 262 42.24 -3.29 -40.60
N SER A 263 41.67 -4.25 -41.33
CA SER A 263 40.28 -4.67 -41.13
C SER A 263 40.08 -5.48 -39.84
N ARG A 264 41.08 -6.29 -39.43
CA ARG A 264 41.07 -6.98 -38.13
C ARG A 264 41.18 -5.98 -36.97
N SER A 265 42.09 -5.02 -37.07
CA SER A 265 42.26 -3.94 -36.08
C SER A 265 40.98 -3.12 -35.87
N ALA A 266 40.30 -2.72 -36.95
CA ALA A 266 39.05 -1.96 -36.86
C ALA A 266 37.90 -2.79 -36.28
N SER A 267 37.84 -4.09 -36.62
CA SER A 267 36.84 -5.00 -36.07
C SER A 267 37.07 -5.29 -34.59
N GLU A 268 38.33 -5.40 -34.15
CA GLU A 268 38.70 -5.56 -32.74
C GLU A 268 38.35 -4.30 -31.94
N GLU A 269 38.56 -3.11 -32.49
CA GLU A 269 38.18 -1.83 -31.86
C GLU A 269 36.65 -1.70 -31.69
N VAL A 270 35.86 -2.13 -32.68
CA VAL A 270 34.40 -2.15 -32.60
C VAL A 270 33.93 -3.14 -31.53
N VAL A 271 34.56 -4.31 -31.43
CA VAL A 271 34.23 -5.31 -30.41
C VAL A 271 34.58 -4.81 -29.00
N GLU A 272 35.74 -4.17 -28.79
CA GLU A 272 36.09 -3.56 -27.50
C GLU A 272 35.11 -2.47 -27.07
N LYS A 273 34.70 -1.60 -28.01
CA LYS A 273 33.70 -0.56 -27.75
C LYS A 273 32.32 -1.14 -27.42
N LEU A 274 31.91 -2.21 -28.09
CA LEU A 274 30.66 -2.92 -27.77
C LEU A 274 30.70 -3.57 -26.38
N VAL A 275 31.82 -4.18 -26.00
CA VAL A 275 32.03 -4.75 -24.65
C VAL A 275 32.00 -3.65 -23.58
N ALA A 276 32.59 -2.48 -23.86
CA ALA A 276 32.54 -1.33 -22.96
C ALA A 276 31.10 -0.79 -22.79
N ILE A 277 30.33 -0.67 -23.87
CA ILE A 277 28.91 -0.27 -23.82
C ILE A 277 28.09 -1.31 -23.05
N GLU A 278 28.29 -2.61 -23.29
CA GLU A 278 27.61 -3.69 -22.58
C GLU A 278 27.94 -3.67 -21.07
N HIS A 279 29.19 -3.40 -20.70
CA HIS A 279 29.60 -3.26 -19.31
C HIS A 279 28.94 -2.06 -18.64
N ARG A 280 28.81 -0.92 -19.35
CA ARG A 280 28.13 0.28 -18.83
C ARG A 280 26.62 0.10 -18.72
N LEU A 281 25.99 -0.60 -19.66
CA LEU A 281 24.58 -0.99 -19.57
C LEU A 281 24.34 -1.92 -18.38
N ARG A 282 25.21 -2.92 -18.17
CA ARG A 282 25.15 -3.78 -16.96
C ARG A 282 25.36 -2.98 -15.67
N THR A 283 26.23 -1.96 -15.68
CA THR A 283 26.45 -1.08 -14.54
C THR A 283 25.21 -0.21 -14.25
N LEU A 284 24.58 0.35 -15.29
CA LEU A 284 23.31 1.09 -15.20
C LEU A 284 22.17 0.20 -14.67
N GLU A 285 22.09 -1.04 -15.14
CA GLU A 285 21.15 -2.02 -14.60
C GLU A 285 21.42 -2.27 -13.11
N GLN A 286 22.69 -2.43 -12.71
CA GLN A 286 23.12 -2.70 -11.32
C GLN A 286 22.95 -1.49 -10.38
N THR A 287 22.92 -0.26 -10.89
CA THR A 287 22.71 0.95 -10.08
C THR A 287 21.31 1.10 -9.47
N GLY A 288 20.42 0.12 -9.64
CA GLY A 288 19.24 -0.06 -8.77
C GLY A 288 18.38 1.20 -8.63
N MET A 289 17.82 1.69 -9.73
CA MET A 289 16.87 2.81 -9.71
C MET A 289 15.68 2.46 -8.79
N PRO A 290 15.46 3.20 -7.69
CA PRO A 290 14.23 3.06 -6.91
C PRO A 290 13.11 3.77 -7.67
N GLY A 291 12.10 3.04 -8.13
CA GLY A 291 10.79 3.65 -8.44
C GLY A 291 10.12 3.35 -9.76
N ILE A 292 10.62 2.46 -10.64
CA ILE A 292 9.79 2.00 -11.77
C ILE A 292 8.80 0.97 -11.22
N CYS A 293 7.60 1.42 -10.89
CA CYS A 293 6.49 0.56 -10.51
C CYS A 293 5.44 0.42 -11.64
N GLU A 294 5.78 0.80 -12.87
CA GLU A 294 4.93 0.64 -14.05
C GLU A 294 5.71 0.01 -15.20
N ALA A 295 5.08 -0.94 -15.90
CA ALA A 295 5.65 -1.60 -17.08
C ALA A 295 4.60 -1.78 -18.17
N THR A 296 5.03 -1.66 -19.42
CA THR A 296 4.19 -1.78 -20.62
C THR A 296 4.65 -2.92 -21.51
N TRP A 297 3.72 -3.55 -22.21
CA TRP A 297 3.96 -4.63 -23.15
C TRP A 297 3.14 -4.43 -24.42
N HIS A 298 3.83 -4.32 -25.54
CA HIS A 298 3.25 -4.29 -26.87
C HIS A 298 3.13 -5.71 -27.39
N VAL A 299 1.90 -6.13 -27.68
CA VAL A 299 1.59 -7.45 -28.21
C VAL A 299 1.32 -7.32 -29.70
N GLU A 300 2.30 -7.71 -30.52
CA GLU A 300 2.16 -7.84 -31.97
C GLU A 300 1.36 -9.08 -32.33
N ASP A 301 0.82 -9.13 -33.55
CA ASP A 301 0.02 -10.25 -34.07
C ASP A 301 -1.08 -10.73 -33.12
N PHE A 302 -1.73 -9.78 -32.44
CA PHE A 302 -2.71 -10.04 -31.41
C PHE A 302 -3.98 -10.68 -31.98
N VAL A 303 -4.43 -10.26 -33.17
CA VAL A 303 -5.63 -10.82 -33.80
C VAL A 303 -5.39 -12.26 -34.22
N GLU A 304 -4.18 -12.61 -34.65
CA GLU A 304 -3.81 -13.99 -34.98
C GLU A 304 -3.81 -14.87 -33.73
N PHE A 305 -3.14 -14.41 -32.67
CA PHE A 305 -3.17 -15.06 -31.35
C PHE A 305 -4.60 -15.24 -30.84
N PHE A 306 -5.47 -14.26 -31.07
CA PHE A 306 -6.87 -14.34 -30.69
C PHE A 306 -7.69 -15.27 -31.61
N ARG A 307 -7.34 -15.48 -32.88
CA ARG A 307 -8.10 -16.39 -33.76
C ARG A 307 -7.65 -17.84 -33.67
N GLU A 308 -6.48 -18.09 -33.07
CA GLU A 308 -5.88 -19.41 -33.00
C GLU A 308 -6.68 -20.40 -32.13
N ARG A 309 -7.05 -21.55 -32.71
CA ARG A 309 -7.89 -22.56 -32.05
C ARG A 309 -7.05 -23.63 -31.34
N ALA A 310 -6.35 -23.25 -30.29
CA ALA A 310 -5.68 -24.18 -29.39
C ALA A 310 -6.37 -24.25 -28.01
N SER A 311 -6.19 -25.38 -27.31
CA SER A 311 -6.80 -25.63 -26.00
C SER A 311 -6.31 -24.66 -24.91
N LEU A 312 -5.03 -24.27 -24.98
CA LEU A 312 -4.41 -23.30 -24.09
C LEU A 312 -3.34 -22.52 -24.84
N LEU A 313 -3.60 -21.23 -25.08
CA LEU A 313 -2.62 -20.31 -25.65
C LEU A 313 -2.02 -19.46 -24.54
N LYS A 314 -0.70 -19.28 -24.58
CA LYS A 314 0.03 -18.38 -23.70
C LYS A 314 1.05 -17.58 -24.51
N ARG A 315 1.04 -16.28 -24.32
CA ARG A 315 2.11 -15.37 -24.73
C ARG A 315 2.67 -14.67 -23.50
N TYR A 316 3.96 -14.43 -23.53
CA TYR A 316 4.70 -13.79 -22.45
C TYR A 316 5.34 -12.52 -22.98
N SER A 317 5.40 -11.50 -22.13
CA SER A 317 6.30 -10.38 -22.37
C SER A 317 7.75 -10.82 -22.12
N ASP A 318 8.68 -9.97 -22.55
CA ASP A 318 10.04 -9.99 -22.01
C ASP A 318 10.04 -9.78 -20.50
N VAL A 319 11.13 -10.18 -19.85
CA VAL A 319 11.33 -9.94 -18.42
C VAL A 319 11.68 -8.47 -18.22
N PHE A 320 10.93 -7.81 -17.33
CA PHE A 320 11.13 -6.41 -16.97
C PHE A 320 11.33 -6.26 -15.46
N SER A 321 11.88 -5.12 -15.03
CA SER A 321 12.03 -4.76 -13.62
C SER A 321 10.83 -3.93 -13.16
N VAL A 322 10.20 -4.32 -12.04
CA VAL A 322 9.09 -3.58 -11.43
C VAL A 322 9.22 -3.57 -9.91
N CYS A 323 9.27 -2.36 -9.33
CA CYS A 323 9.60 -2.12 -7.92
C CYS A 323 10.82 -2.92 -7.41
N GLY A 324 11.84 -3.11 -8.27
CA GLY A 324 13.04 -3.88 -7.99
C GLY A 324 12.96 -5.39 -8.27
N TYR A 325 11.77 -5.94 -8.47
CA TYR A 325 11.55 -7.36 -8.80
C TYR A 325 11.67 -7.60 -10.30
N SER A 326 12.26 -8.72 -10.69
CA SER A 326 12.18 -9.21 -12.07
C SER A 326 10.81 -9.86 -12.31
N ALA A 327 10.06 -9.40 -13.30
CA ALA A 327 8.71 -9.87 -13.56
C ALA A 327 8.44 -10.00 -15.06
N ARG A 328 7.37 -10.72 -15.42
CA ARG A 328 6.85 -10.78 -16.79
C ARG A 328 5.32 -10.87 -16.77
N MET A 329 4.70 -10.33 -17.81
CA MET A 329 3.26 -10.50 -18.04
C MET A 329 3.00 -11.77 -18.85
N CYS A 330 1.87 -12.41 -18.55
CA CYS A 330 1.37 -13.57 -19.26
C CYS A 330 -0.05 -13.31 -19.74
N LEU A 331 -0.24 -13.28 -21.06
CA LEU A 331 -1.54 -13.27 -21.70
C LEU A 331 -1.90 -14.72 -22.06
N SER A 332 -3.04 -15.20 -21.57
CA SER A 332 -3.46 -16.58 -21.78
C SER A 332 -4.93 -16.70 -22.14
N ARG A 333 -5.27 -17.74 -22.90
CA ARG A 333 -6.65 -18.07 -23.25
C ARG A 333 -6.93 -19.55 -23.06
N TYR A 334 -8.04 -19.85 -22.40
CA TYR A 334 -8.59 -21.21 -22.26
C TYR A 334 -9.80 -21.34 -23.19
N HIS A 335 -9.72 -22.20 -24.20
CA HIS A 335 -10.79 -22.40 -25.21
C HIS A 335 -11.25 -21.08 -25.88
N ASP A 336 -12.47 -21.02 -26.41
CA ASP A 336 -13.14 -19.79 -26.89
C ASP A 336 -13.57 -18.85 -25.74
N GLY A 337 -12.87 -18.90 -24.61
CA GLY A 337 -13.15 -18.12 -23.41
C GLY A 337 -12.48 -16.73 -23.39
N PRO A 338 -12.67 -15.95 -22.30
CA PRO A 338 -12.07 -14.63 -22.14
C PRO A 338 -10.54 -14.71 -22.07
N LEU A 339 -9.87 -13.62 -22.48
CA LEU A 339 -8.45 -13.47 -22.29
C LEU A 339 -8.14 -13.21 -20.82
N LYS A 340 -7.09 -13.87 -20.32
CA LYS A 340 -6.54 -13.69 -18.98
C LYS A 340 -5.17 -13.04 -19.07
N LEU A 341 -5.05 -11.83 -18.54
CA LEU A 341 -3.75 -11.19 -18.28
C LEU A 341 -3.35 -11.45 -16.82
N SER A 342 -2.08 -11.78 -16.61
CA SER A 342 -1.53 -12.11 -15.29
C SER A 342 -0.07 -11.68 -15.16
N LEU A 343 0.38 -11.45 -13.94
CA LEU A 343 1.77 -11.14 -13.62
C LEU A 343 2.48 -12.37 -13.03
N LYS A 344 3.74 -12.57 -13.42
CA LYS A 344 4.64 -13.58 -12.84
C LYS A 344 5.92 -12.92 -12.35
N ILE A 345 6.43 -13.34 -11.20
CA ILE A 345 7.75 -12.93 -10.70
C ILE A 345 8.79 -13.96 -11.14
N CYS A 346 9.86 -13.49 -11.74
CA CYS A 346 10.95 -14.30 -12.29
C CYS A 346 12.13 -14.35 -11.31
N PRO A 347 12.88 -15.47 -11.26
CA PRO A 347 14.13 -15.53 -10.50
C PRO A 347 15.10 -14.42 -10.94
N SER A 348 15.75 -13.81 -9.96
CA SER A 348 16.76 -12.78 -10.18
C SER A 348 17.94 -12.93 -9.23
N ALA A 349 19.13 -12.55 -9.69
CA ALA A 349 20.32 -12.47 -8.83
C ALA A 349 20.13 -11.48 -7.66
N ARG A 350 19.17 -10.56 -7.78
CA ARG A 350 18.84 -9.55 -6.75
C ARG A 350 17.82 -10.02 -5.73
N ASP A 351 17.25 -11.23 -5.88
CA ASP A 351 16.19 -11.71 -4.99
C ASP A 351 16.64 -11.78 -3.53
N SER A 352 17.94 -11.93 -3.26
CA SER A 352 18.51 -11.90 -1.90
C SER A 352 18.45 -10.53 -1.23
N LEU A 353 18.29 -9.44 -2.00
CA LEU A 353 18.25 -8.06 -1.54
C LEU A 353 16.81 -7.53 -1.42
N LEU A 354 15.82 -8.29 -1.88
CA LEU A 354 14.42 -7.89 -1.93
C LEU A 354 13.63 -8.49 -0.76
N LYS A 355 12.52 -7.84 -0.40
CA LYS A 355 11.60 -8.33 0.62
C LYS A 355 10.80 -9.53 0.07
N TRP A 356 10.62 -10.56 0.88
CA TRP A 356 9.80 -11.72 0.52
C TRP A 356 8.90 -12.12 1.71
N PRO A 357 7.67 -12.62 1.45
CA PRO A 357 7.06 -12.80 0.14
C PRO A 357 6.79 -11.45 -0.57
N PHE A 358 6.72 -11.48 -1.90
CA PHE A 358 6.29 -10.33 -2.68
C PHE A 358 4.84 -10.06 -2.29
N VAL A 359 4.60 -8.91 -1.64
CA VAL A 359 3.27 -8.42 -1.26
C VAL A 359 3.19 -7.02 -1.83
N THR A 360 2.21 -6.72 -2.67
CA THR A 360 1.93 -5.36 -3.15
C THR A 360 0.50 -5.25 -3.64
N SER A 361 0.04 -4.08 -4.01
CA SER A 361 -1.21 -3.89 -4.72
C SER A 361 -0.93 -3.30 -6.10
N GLY A 362 -1.77 -3.60 -7.09
CA GLY A 362 -1.56 -3.11 -8.45
C GLY A 362 -2.78 -3.18 -9.35
N THR A 363 -2.67 -2.56 -10.52
CA THR A 363 -3.69 -2.56 -11.57
C THR A 363 -3.07 -2.98 -12.90
N PHE A 364 -3.86 -3.66 -13.73
CA PHE A 364 -3.52 -3.85 -15.13
C PHE A 364 -4.13 -2.73 -15.97
N ILE A 365 -3.46 -2.35 -17.05
CA ILE A 365 -3.88 -1.26 -17.93
C ILE A 365 -3.95 -1.79 -19.35
N VAL A 366 -5.05 -1.48 -20.04
CA VAL A 366 -5.14 -1.62 -21.50
C VAL A 366 -5.06 -0.22 -22.10
N PHE A 367 -4.01 0.04 -22.86
CA PHE A 367 -3.76 1.35 -23.45
C PHE A 367 -4.51 1.49 -24.77
N HIS A 368 -5.19 2.62 -24.94
CA HIS A 368 -5.80 2.97 -26.22
C HIS A 368 -4.73 3.62 -27.12
N SER A 369 -4.55 3.12 -28.34
CA SER A 369 -3.41 3.45 -29.21
C SER A 369 -3.30 4.94 -29.59
N LEU A 370 -4.39 5.69 -29.50
CA LEU A 370 -4.45 7.10 -29.94
C LEU A 370 -5.02 8.07 -28.89
N ASP A 371 -5.53 7.59 -27.75
CA ASP A 371 -6.29 8.43 -26.81
C ASP A 371 -6.09 7.96 -25.36
N ARG A 372 -5.19 8.63 -24.65
CA ARG A 372 -4.84 8.28 -23.27
C ARG A 372 -6.03 8.33 -22.31
N ASN A 373 -7.05 9.16 -22.58
CA ASN A 373 -8.22 9.28 -21.72
C ASN A 373 -9.15 8.07 -21.81
N LYS A 374 -8.97 7.23 -22.84
CA LYS A 374 -9.70 5.97 -23.01
C LYS A 374 -8.98 4.77 -22.42
N ASN A 375 -7.81 4.93 -21.81
CA ASN A 375 -7.11 3.82 -21.17
C ASN A 375 -8.00 3.15 -20.12
N ILE A 376 -8.00 1.82 -20.10
CA ILE A 376 -8.84 1.05 -19.19
C ILE A 376 -7.98 0.47 -18.08
N GLU A 377 -8.25 0.90 -16.85
CA GLU A 377 -7.70 0.27 -15.65
C GLU A 377 -8.57 -0.92 -15.23
N LEU A 378 -7.95 -2.09 -15.24
CA LEU A 378 -8.52 -3.37 -14.87
C LEU A 378 -8.12 -3.67 -13.43
N ALA A 379 -9.10 -3.57 -12.53
CA ALA A 379 -8.93 -3.96 -11.15
C ALA A 379 -8.77 -5.50 -11.05
N PRO A 380 -7.95 -6.01 -10.13
CA PRO A 380 -7.77 -7.44 -9.90
C PRO A 380 -9.12 -8.14 -9.65
N ASN A 381 -9.32 -9.32 -10.24
CA ASN A 381 -10.56 -10.11 -10.14
C ASN A 381 -11.85 -9.43 -10.66
N SER A 382 -11.76 -8.31 -11.37
CA SER A 382 -12.93 -7.74 -12.04
C SER A 382 -13.24 -8.52 -13.33
N ARG A 383 -14.42 -9.13 -13.42
CA ARG A 383 -15.05 -9.45 -14.70
C ARG A 383 -15.71 -8.16 -15.21
N LYS A 384 -14.92 -7.20 -15.68
CA LYS A 384 -15.51 -6.09 -16.42
C LYS A 384 -15.81 -6.59 -17.82
N SER A 385 -17.09 -6.80 -18.13
CA SER A 385 -17.52 -6.60 -19.52
C SER A 385 -17.27 -5.13 -19.82
N ILE A 386 -16.47 -4.85 -20.83
CA ILE A 386 -16.32 -3.48 -21.35
C ILE A 386 -17.66 -3.19 -22.03
N VAL A 387 -18.65 -2.76 -21.26
CA VAL A 387 -19.94 -2.31 -21.79
C VAL A 387 -19.76 -0.85 -22.17
N THR A 388 -19.52 -0.60 -23.45
CA THR A 388 -19.76 0.73 -24.02
C THR A 388 -21.24 1.05 -23.82
N ARG A 389 -21.54 2.10 -23.04
CA ARG A 389 -22.92 2.57 -22.83
C ARG A 389 -23.51 2.98 -24.19
N GLY A 390 -24.39 2.13 -24.71
CA GLY A 390 -25.35 2.38 -25.80
C GLY A 390 -26.66 1.63 -25.48
N PRO A 391 -27.84 2.11 -25.89
CA PRO A 391 -29.10 1.82 -25.21
C PRO A 391 -29.61 0.40 -25.46
N LEU A 392 -30.05 -0.24 -24.36
CA LEU A 392 -31.03 -1.32 -24.22
C LEU A 392 -31.11 -2.36 -25.36
N THR A 393 -30.70 -3.59 -25.08
CA THR A 393 -31.51 -4.80 -25.32
C THR A 393 -30.96 -6.02 -24.57
N THR A 394 -31.82 -6.56 -23.68
CA THR A 394 -31.91 -7.94 -23.13
C THR A 394 -30.68 -8.67 -22.54
N PRO A 395 -30.73 -9.15 -21.28
CA PRO A 395 -29.68 -9.98 -20.69
C PRO A 395 -29.83 -11.47 -21.06
N GLY A 396 -28.80 -12.03 -21.69
CA GLY A 396 -28.59 -13.49 -21.82
C GLY A 396 -28.01 -14.12 -20.54
N PRO A 397 -28.00 -15.46 -20.41
CA PRO A 397 -27.86 -16.14 -19.13
C PRO A 397 -26.43 -16.09 -18.57
N ILE A 398 -26.33 -15.68 -17.30
CA ILE A 398 -25.08 -15.65 -16.53
C ILE A 398 -24.77 -17.07 -16.03
N TYR A 399 -23.77 -17.72 -16.61
CA TYR A 399 -23.18 -18.93 -16.02
C TYR A 399 -22.38 -18.55 -14.76
N ARG A 400 -22.96 -18.79 -13.58
CA ARG A 400 -22.28 -18.70 -12.28
C ARG A 400 -21.37 -19.91 -12.09
N THR A 401 -20.06 -19.72 -12.19
CA THR A 401 -19.11 -20.65 -11.57
C THR A 401 -18.96 -20.27 -10.10
N ARG A 402 -19.41 -21.16 -9.19
CA ARG A 402 -19.20 -21.07 -7.74
C ARG A 402 -17.69 -21.28 -7.46
N GLY A 403 -17.00 -20.20 -7.12
CA GLY A 403 -15.75 -20.22 -6.34
C GLY A 403 -16.00 -19.56 -4.98
N PRO A 404 -15.17 -19.81 -3.96
CA PRO A 404 -15.41 -19.34 -2.61
C PRO A 404 -15.46 -17.80 -2.58
N SER A 405 -16.51 -17.29 -1.94
CA SER A 405 -16.83 -15.87 -1.80
C SER A 405 -15.69 -15.12 -1.12
N ARG A 406 -14.94 -14.29 -1.87
CA ARG A 406 -13.89 -13.42 -1.33
C ARG A 406 -14.45 -12.03 -1.02
N ILE A 407 -14.05 -11.51 0.13
CA ILE A 407 -14.42 -10.21 0.70
C ILE A 407 -14.02 -9.08 -0.28
N PRO A 408 -14.87 -8.06 -0.54
CA PRO A 408 -14.48 -6.89 -1.33
C PRO A 408 -13.73 -5.87 -0.45
N GLY A 409 -12.45 -5.60 -0.71
CA GLY A 409 -11.78 -4.47 -0.05
C GLY A 409 -10.25 -4.40 -0.16
N CYS A 410 -9.54 -5.52 -0.10
CA CYS A 410 -8.08 -5.55 -0.24
C CYS A 410 -7.68 -6.79 -1.05
N MET A 411 -6.99 -6.60 -2.17
CA MET A 411 -6.50 -7.69 -3.02
C MET A 411 -4.99 -7.55 -3.12
N ASP A 412 -4.29 -7.85 -2.04
CA ASP A 412 -2.84 -7.89 -2.09
C ASP A 412 -2.39 -9.00 -3.05
N TRP A 413 -1.51 -8.61 -3.96
CA TRP A 413 -0.81 -9.44 -4.92
C TRP A 413 0.33 -10.14 -4.19
N LEU A 414 0.24 -11.47 -4.12
CA LEU A 414 1.16 -12.30 -3.33
C LEU A 414 1.95 -13.26 -4.22
N ALA A 415 3.27 -13.28 -4.09
CA ALA A 415 4.11 -14.32 -4.65
C ALA A 415 5.23 -14.72 -3.69
N GLU A 416 5.49 -16.02 -3.60
CA GLU A 416 6.69 -16.51 -2.94
C GLU A 416 7.94 -16.19 -3.76
N ARG A 417 9.10 -16.25 -3.10
CA ARG A 417 10.39 -16.09 -3.76
C ARG A 417 10.58 -17.19 -4.81
N PRO A 418 10.74 -16.85 -6.10
CA PRO A 418 11.02 -17.83 -7.13
C PRO A 418 12.38 -18.48 -6.86
N ARG A 419 12.46 -19.81 -7.00
CA ARG A 419 13.72 -20.55 -6.83
C ARG A 419 14.45 -20.66 -8.17
N ASN A 420 13.83 -21.36 -9.12
CA ASN A 420 14.40 -21.63 -10.44
C ASN A 420 13.44 -21.25 -11.59
N GLU A 421 12.14 -21.18 -11.31
CA GLU A 421 11.11 -20.91 -12.32
C GLU A 421 10.26 -19.70 -11.93
N PRO A 422 9.68 -18.98 -12.90
CA PRO A 422 8.77 -17.88 -12.63
C PRO A 422 7.51 -18.32 -11.88
N VAL A 423 7.19 -17.64 -10.78
CA VAL A 423 6.04 -17.93 -9.92
C VAL A 423 4.86 -17.02 -10.29
N ASP A 424 3.66 -17.58 -10.32
CA ASP A 424 2.42 -16.82 -10.53
C ASP A 424 2.13 -15.94 -9.31
N VAL A 425 1.81 -14.67 -9.57
CA VAL A 425 1.39 -13.76 -8.52
C VAL A 425 -0.10 -13.97 -8.23
N SER A 426 -0.40 -14.50 -7.05
CA SER A 426 -1.76 -14.70 -6.55
C SER A 426 -2.47 -13.37 -6.48
N GLY A 427 -3.71 -13.31 -6.99
CA GLY A 427 -4.48 -12.06 -7.06
C GLY A 427 -4.15 -11.17 -8.27
N ALA A 428 -2.96 -11.26 -8.85
CA ALA A 428 -2.54 -10.44 -9.99
C ALA A 428 -3.01 -11.02 -11.34
N HIS A 429 -4.32 -11.09 -11.54
CA HIS A 429 -4.89 -11.40 -12.85
C HIS A 429 -6.22 -10.69 -13.10
N CYS A 430 -6.51 -10.44 -14.38
CA CYS A 430 -7.78 -9.91 -14.85
C CYS A 430 -8.27 -10.68 -16.08
N LEU A 431 -9.60 -10.75 -16.23
CA LEU A 431 -10.27 -11.36 -17.38
C LEU A 431 -10.95 -10.27 -18.20
N PHE A 432 -10.79 -10.28 -19.52
CA PHE A 432 -11.48 -9.36 -20.40
C PHE A 432 -11.94 -10.03 -21.71
N VAL A 433 -13.04 -9.51 -22.27
CA VAL A 433 -13.67 -10.01 -23.50
C VAL A 433 -13.22 -9.14 -24.67
N VAL A 434 -12.73 -9.79 -25.74
CA VAL A 434 -12.11 -9.12 -26.89
C VAL A 434 -13.11 -8.40 -27.78
N GLU A 435 -14.35 -8.90 -27.88
CA GLU A 435 -15.42 -8.24 -28.66
C GLU A 435 -15.59 -6.77 -28.26
N ALA A 436 -15.40 -6.44 -26.98
CA ALA A 436 -15.53 -5.07 -26.50
C ALA A 436 -14.27 -4.21 -26.70
N ILE A 437 -13.13 -4.83 -26.97
CA ILE A 437 -11.84 -4.18 -27.28
C ILE A 437 -11.72 -3.91 -28.78
N GLU A 438 -12.17 -4.85 -29.63
CA GLU A 438 -12.17 -4.74 -31.10
C GLU A 438 -12.98 -3.54 -31.60
N HIS A 439 -14.15 -3.28 -31.00
CA HIS A 439 -15.04 -2.18 -31.43
C HIS A 439 -14.68 -0.82 -30.81
N SER A 440 -13.63 -0.74 -29.97
CA SER A 440 -13.35 0.41 -29.12
C SER A 440 -12.00 1.08 -29.39
N GLY A 441 -11.28 0.71 -30.46
CA GLY A 441 -10.05 1.38 -30.91
C GLY A 441 -8.77 1.02 -30.14
N PHE A 442 -8.82 0.01 -29.28
CA PHE A 442 -7.65 -0.48 -28.51
C PHE A 442 -6.75 -1.41 -29.32
N ILE A 443 -7.29 -2.06 -30.36
CA ILE A 443 -6.51 -2.85 -31.29
C ILE A 443 -6.20 -1.97 -32.49
N TYR A 444 -4.91 -1.78 -32.77
CA TYR A 444 -4.43 -0.98 -33.89
C TYR A 444 -3.33 -1.75 -34.61
N ASN A 445 -3.43 -1.85 -35.94
CA ASN A 445 -2.48 -2.58 -36.77
C ASN A 445 -2.14 -3.99 -36.24
N ASN A 446 -3.16 -4.80 -35.97
CA ASN A 446 -2.99 -6.17 -35.44
C ASN A 446 -2.25 -6.24 -34.09
N SER A 447 -2.21 -5.14 -33.33
CA SER A 447 -1.48 -5.08 -32.07
C SER A 447 -2.29 -4.43 -30.95
N ILE A 448 -1.92 -4.73 -29.70
CA ILE A 448 -2.51 -4.15 -28.49
C ILE A 448 -1.41 -3.81 -27.48
N CYS A 449 -1.58 -2.72 -26.73
CA CYS A 449 -0.67 -2.32 -25.66
C CYS A 449 -1.29 -2.62 -24.29
N LEU A 450 -0.59 -3.42 -23.49
CA LEU A 450 -0.95 -3.81 -22.14
C LEU A 450 0.05 -3.23 -21.15
N GLY A 451 -0.31 -3.14 -19.88
CA GLY A 451 0.65 -2.81 -18.84
C GLY A 451 0.19 -3.17 -17.45
N VAL A 452 1.08 -2.95 -16.51
CA VAL A 452 0.90 -3.20 -15.08
C VAL A 452 1.47 -2.03 -14.30
N LYS A 453 0.74 -1.60 -13.28
CA LYS A 453 1.15 -0.54 -12.36
C LYS A 453 1.00 -1.03 -10.93
N LEU A 454 2.11 -1.05 -10.19
CA LEU A 454 2.20 -1.44 -8.79
C LEU A 454 2.23 -0.20 -7.89
N VAL A 455 1.74 -0.34 -6.68
CA VAL A 455 1.87 0.67 -5.63
C VAL A 455 3.28 0.57 -5.04
N GLN A 456 4.02 1.69 -5.07
CA GLN A 456 5.34 1.75 -4.46
C GLN A 456 5.19 1.63 -2.94
N GLN A 457 5.81 0.60 -2.36
CA GLN A 457 5.91 0.47 -0.91
C GLN A 457 6.93 1.49 -0.42
N THR A 458 6.51 2.35 0.49
CA THR A 458 7.38 3.33 1.16
C THR A 458 8.03 2.70 2.38
#